data_AF-A0A7W1NEI5-F1
#
_entry.id   AF-A0A7W1NEI5-F1
#
_cell.length_a   1.000
_cell.length_b   1.000
_cell.length_c   1.000
_cell.angle_alpha   90.00
_cell.angle_beta   90.00
_cell.angle_gamma   90.00
#
_symmetry.space_group_name_H-M   'P 1'
#
loop_
_entity.id
_entity.type
_entity.pdbx_description
1 polymer ?
#
loop_
_entity_poly.entity_id
_entity_poly.type
_entity_poly.pdbx_seq_one_letter_code
_entity_poly.pdbx_strand_id
1 'polypeptide(L)'
;SYTDAPGAPLAKLTRTVARGQRVGTTFAARPLRDLGEATLTASDLKGPSGSIPAKRIDLRYFHHQPARGHNDVAYVLQPRGLRPVAGAGLTLGKDLTRQFLVTVDVPADAKPGLYAGEIVLAAGPLKHAVPIEIEVLDLELAPLDYPSGFFGLDIPGGIADPEATYRALFTLFRSHGMTTFSGGPGVTFQGFAADGTPRLDTAACDDYLRIARECGFTGEVFSYGGPGWIHGLYDGEHRQAWEASGKPFAELLRVVWTAHAEHAKAAGWQQINFGVIDEPRTDDGVKGVIDFLDQHRTAVPFLRLGGFYSVNWDDNHHGIQDIFGKTVWSGMGVWGAKDIAKAKELGVELYLYNQGADRVTMGALAWAARQRGIEGSICWHGWALHGYQYFDLDGREPDTAMVHWGKGVLYPTLHLARSAEGVADLRFAITLDRAARAAGDRPEAKEALAWLAGIVDGIVPGTRDLPPEIAGEDAFRDGCIERLRKLAER
;
A
#
# COMPACT_ATOMS: atom_id res chain seq x y z
N SER A 1 -6.04 18.31 -7.94
CA SER A 1 -5.24 17.44 -7.06
C SER A 1 -5.32 17.95 -5.65
N TYR A 2 -5.02 17.09 -4.69
CA TYR A 2 -4.96 17.47 -3.28
C TYR A 2 -3.91 18.54 -2.96
N THR A 3 -2.99 18.84 -3.89
CA THR A 3 -1.91 19.83 -3.74
C THR A 3 -2.03 21.01 -4.71
N ASP A 4 -3.02 21.02 -5.60
CA ASP A 4 -3.17 22.10 -6.58
C ASP A 4 -3.78 23.33 -5.93
N ALA A 5 -3.49 24.50 -6.51
CA ALA A 5 -4.25 25.71 -6.19
C ALA A 5 -5.75 25.41 -6.36
N PRO A 6 -6.61 25.91 -5.45
CA PRO A 6 -8.04 25.69 -5.56
C PRO A 6 -8.52 26.12 -6.95
N GLY A 7 -9.14 25.17 -7.67
CA GLY A 7 -9.68 25.39 -9.01
C GLY A 7 -10.86 26.36 -9.00
N ALA A 8 -11.57 26.44 -10.14
CA ALA A 8 -12.78 27.25 -10.24
C ALA A 8 -13.77 26.89 -9.10
N PRO A 9 -14.53 27.86 -8.57
CA PRO A 9 -15.54 27.60 -7.55
C PRO A 9 -16.48 26.49 -8.00
N LEU A 10 -16.49 25.39 -7.25
CA LEU A 10 -17.41 24.29 -7.51
C LEU A 10 -18.76 24.63 -6.87
N ALA A 11 -19.83 24.70 -7.67
CA ALA A 11 -21.18 24.83 -7.16
C ALA A 11 -21.64 23.57 -6.37
N LYS A 12 -21.01 22.42 -6.65
CA LYS A 12 -21.27 21.13 -6.01
C LYS A 12 -20.06 20.20 -6.12
N LEU A 13 -19.93 19.30 -5.15
CA LEU A 13 -18.96 18.20 -5.17
C LEU A 13 -19.60 17.00 -5.87
N THR A 14 -18.97 16.47 -6.91
CA THR A 14 -19.49 15.32 -7.68
C THR A 14 -18.47 14.21 -7.75
N ARG A 15 -18.90 12.96 -7.56
CA ARG A 15 -18.05 11.78 -7.73
C ARG A 15 -18.86 10.58 -8.24
N THR A 16 -18.19 9.69 -8.95
CA THR A 16 -18.71 8.39 -9.37
C THR A 16 -17.92 7.28 -8.68
N VAL A 17 -18.62 6.23 -8.22
CA VAL A 17 -18.04 5.17 -7.40
C VAL A 17 -18.79 3.85 -7.60
N ALA A 18 -18.08 2.72 -7.54
CA ALA A 18 -18.69 1.40 -7.56
C ALA A 18 -19.23 1.01 -6.17
N ARG A 19 -20.16 0.06 -6.10
CA ARG A 19 -20.68 -0.44 -4.81
C ARG A 19 -19.56 -1.03 -3.96
N GLY A 20 -19.65 -0.83 -2.64
CA GLY A 20 -18.65 -1.34 -1.69
C GLY A 20 -17.29 -0.63 -1.77
N GLN A 21 -17.21 0.50 -2.47
CA GLN A 21 -15.97 1.27 -2.62
C GLN A 21 -16.04 2.62 -1.90
N ARG A 22 -14.87 3.21 -1.69
CA ARG A 22 -14.72 4.56 -1.13
C ARG A 22 -14.39 5.55 -2.24
N VAL A 23 -14.85 6.79 -2.10
CA VAL A 23 -14.44 7.88 -2.98
C VAL A 23 -14.21 9.17 -2.21
N GLY A 24 -13.15 9.89 -2.57
CA GLY A 24 -12.72 11.15 -1.95
C GLY A 24 -13.03 12.36 -2.82
N THR A 25 -13.36 13.48 -2.20
CA THR A 25 -13.43 14.80 -2.82
C THR A 25 -12.95 15.87 -1.85
N THR A 26 -12.60 17.06 -2.36
CA THR A 26 -12.16 18.17 -1.52
C THR A 26 -12.84 19.47 -1.85
N PHE A 27 -12.90 20.34 -0.85
CA PHE A 27 -13.11 21.76 -1.04
C PHE A 27 -12.19 22.53 -0.09
N ALA A 28 -12.01 23.82 -0.35
CA ALA A 28 -11.25 24.71 0.51
C ALA A 28 -12.07 25.93 0.90
N ALA A 29 -11.80 26.46 2.09
CA ALA A 29 -12.37 27.70 2.58
C ALA A 29 -11.23 28.67 2.94
N ARG A 30 -11.31 29.89 2.41
CA ARG A 30 -10.43 31.01 2.78
C ARG A 30 -11.27 32.12 3.41
N PRO A 31 -11.28 32.24 4.74
CA PRO A 31 -12.03 33.30 5.42
C PRO A 31 -11.45 34.68 5.11
N LEU A 32 -12.30 35.67 4.84
CA LEU A 32 -11.88 37.08 4.69
C LEU A 32 -11.83 37.86 6.02
N ARG A 33 -12.24 37.19 7.10
CA ARG A 33 -12.25 37.66 8.49
C ARG A 33 -12.15 36.46 9.42
N ASP A 34 -11.83 36.68 10.68
CA ASP A 34 -11.81 35.62 11.69
C ASP A 34 -13.23 35.11 11.94
N LEU A 35 -13.40 33.78 11.86
CA LEU A 35 -14.67 33.09 12.08
C LEU A 35 -14.64 32.18 13.32
N GLY A 36 -13.47 32.04 13.96
CA GLY A 36 -13.31 31.22 15.16
C GLY A 36 -13.23 29.72 14.85
N GLU A 37 -13.69 28.90 15.79
CA GLU A 37 -13.70 27.44 15.66
C GLU A 37 -14.70 26.99 14.59
N ALA A 38 -14.27 26.02 13.78
CA ALA A 38 -15.04 25.45 12.69
C ALA A 38 -15.45 24.01 13.00
N THR A 39 -16.66 23.70 12.55
CA THR A 39 -17.24 22.37 12.57
C THR A 39 -17.63 21.98 11.15
N LEU A 40 -17.58 20.67 10.88
CA LEU A 40 -18.02 20.10 9.63
C LEU A 40 -18.97 18.94 9.91
N THR A 41 -20.14 18.97 9.30
CA THR A 41 -21.15 17.91 9.43
C THR A 41 -21.66 17.51 8.06
N ALA A 42 -21.98 16.23 7.88
CA ALA A 42 -22.59 15.73 6.65
C ALA A 42 -24.05 15.37 6.90
N SER A 43 -24.91 15.58 5.89
CA SER A 43 -26.23 14.96 5.86
C SER A 43 -26.13 13.49 5.44
N ASP A 44 -27.20 12.73 5.64
CA ASP A 44 -27.39 11.50 4.85
C ASP A 44 -27.42 11.89 3.36
N LEU A 45 -26.84 11.04 2.50
CA LEU A 45 -27.00 11.17 1.05
C LEU A 45 -28.24 10.38 0.65
N LYS A 46 -29.23 11.04 0.06
CA LYS A 46 -30.50 10.42 -0.35
C LYS A 46 -30.46 10.09 -1.83
N GLY A 47 -30.82 8.87 -2.20
CA GLY A 47 -30.92 8.43 -3.59
C GLY A 47 -32.26 7.75 -3.88
N PRO A 48 -32.49 7.33 -5.14
CA PRO A 48 -33.77 6.79 -5.60
C PRO A 48 -34.28 5.58 -4.82
N SER A 49 -33.36 4.81 -4.24
CA SER A 49 -33.66 3.49 -3.67
C SER A 49 -33.11 3.31 -2.25
N GLY A 50 -32.75 4.40 -1.56
CA GLY A 50 -32.22 4.35 -0.19
C GLY A 50 -31.42 5.58 0.22
N SER A 51 -30.67 5.45 1.31
CA SER A 51 -29.74 6.48 1.79
C SER A 51 -28.37 5.89 2.12
N ILE A 52 -27.33 6.70 1.91
CA ILE A 52 -26.00 6.48 2.49
C ILE A 52 -25.96 7.31 3.78
N PRO A 53 -25.92 6.68 4.97
CA PRO A 53 -25.98 7.41 6.24
C PRO A 53 -24.77 8.33 6.44
N ALA A 54 -24.95 9.48 7.09
CA ALA A 54 -23.90 10.46 7.37
C ALA A 54 -22.67 9.85 8.08
N LYS A 55 -22.87 8.81 8.91
CA LYS A 55 -21.77 8.09 9.59
C LYS A 55 -20.80 7.36 8.64
N ARG A 56 -21.17 7.18 7.37
CA ARG A 56 -20.32 6.64 6.29
C ARG A 56 -19.49 7.74 5.60
N ILE A 57 -19.62 8.99 6.05
CA ILE A 57 -18.91 10.13 5.48
C ILE A 57 -17.85 10.57 6.49
N ASP A 58 -16.58 10.30 6.15
CA ASP A 58 -15.43 10.73 6.95
C ASP A 58 -15.03 12.16 6.54
N LEU A 59 -14.91 13.02 7.55
CA LEU A 59 -14.67 14.45 7.39
C LEU A 59 -13.35 14.83 8.04
N ARG A 60 -12.38 15.15 7.20
CA ARG A 60 -11.02 15.49 7.63
C ARG A 60 -10.57 16.83 7.09
N TYR A 61 -9.58 17.43 7.75
CA TYR A 61 -8.86 18.58 7.21
C TYR A 61 -7.40 18.23 6.94
N PHE A 62 -6.82 18.96 5.99
CA PHE A 62 -5.42 18.84 5.63
C PHE A 62 -4.56 19.56 6.66
N HIS A 63 -3.87 18.78 7.49
CA HIS A 63 -2.93 19.30 8.45
C HIS A 63 -1.59 19.58 7.77
N HIS A 64 -1.22 20.85 7.73
CA HIS A 64 0.02 21.31 7.13
C HIS A 64 1.15 21.21 8.14
N GLN A 65 2.30 20.71 7.69
CA GLN A 65 3.47 20.49 8.51
C GLN A 65 4.71 20.98 7.74
N PRO A 66 5.78 21.41 8.45
CA PRO A 66 7.07 21.62 7.83
C PRO A 66 7.56 20.32 7.17
N ALA A 67 8.10 20.45 5.97
CA ALA A 67 8.72 19.36 5.24
C ALA A 67 9.81 19.90 4.31
N ARG A 68 10.68 19.03 3.81
CA ARG A 68 11.67 19.36 2.77
C ARG A 68 11.91 18.17 1.85
N GLY A 69 12.40 18.43 0.64
CA GLY A 69 12.79 17.38 -0.30
C GLY A 69 14.05 16.62 0.15
N HIS A 70 14.25 15.44 -0.46
CA HIS A 70 15.50 14.70 -0.31
C HIS A 70 16.67 15.54 -0.84
N ASN A 71 17.64 15.84 0.04
CA ASN A 71 18.77 16.77 -0.20
C ASN A 71 18.42 18.26 -0.35
N ASP A 72 17.19 18.69 -0.08
CA ASP A 72 16.85 20.11 0.00
C ASP A 72 17.23 20.68 1.37
N VAL A 73 17.56 21.96 1.47
CA VAL A 73 17.81 22.66 2.75
C VAL A 73 16.61 23.53 3.14
N ALA A 74 15.76 23.91 2.18
CA ALA A 74 14.61 24.77 2.43
C ALA A 74 13.41 23.98 2.97
N TYR A 75 12.76 24.53 3.99
CA TYR A 75 11.49 24.01 4.48
C TYR A 75 10.33 24.63 3.71
N VAL A 76 9.35 23.80 3.39
CA VAL A 76 8.04 24.21 2.88
C VAL A 76 6.95 23.74 3.83
N LEU A 77 5.89 24.54 3.96
CA LEU A 77 4.67 24.09 4.63
C LEU A 77 3.78 23.42 3.59
N GLN A 78 3.53 22.13 3.76
CA GLN A 78 2.72 21.36 2.83
C GLN A 78 1.72 20.47 3.58
N PRO A 79 0.59 20.09 2.94
CA PRO A 79 -0.34 19.13 3.51
C PRO A 79 0.34 17.77 3.69
N ARG A 80 0.27 17.20 4.90
CA ARG A 80 0.85 15.88 5.19
C ARG A 80 -0.16 14.94 5.84
N GLY A 81 -0.68 15.31 7.01
CA GLY A 81 -1.62 14.49 7.78
C GLY A 81 -3.07 14.82 7.48
N LEU A 82 -3.95 13.82 7.58
CA LEU A 82 -5.40 13.99 7.52
C LEU A 82 -6.00 13.81 8.92
N ARG A 83 -6.52 14.90 9.49
CA ARG A 83 -7.05 14.91 10.86
C ARG A 83 -8.57 14.98 10.84
N PRO A 84 -9.28 14.27 11.73
CA PRO A 84 -10.71 14.47 11.92
C PRO A 84 -11.01 15.94 12.19
N VAL A 85 -12.09 16.49 11.63
CA VAL A 85 -12.55 17.83 12.00
C VAL A 85 -13.19 17.81 13.40
N ALA A 86 -13.94 16.75 13.71
CA ALA A 86 -14.60 16.59 15.00
C ALA A 86 -13.57 16.56 16.15
N GLY A 87 -13.77 17.44 17.14
CA GLY A 87 -12.91 17.52 18.33
C GLY A 87 -11.50 18.09 18.08
N ALA A 88 -11.24 18.67 16.91
CA ALA A 88 -9.92 19.20 16.58
C ALA A 88 -9.63 20.61 17.11
N GLY A 89 -10.66 21.38 17.51
CA GLY A 89 -10.49 22.81 17.79
C GLY A 89 -10.00 23.59 16.56
N LEU A 90 -10.36 23.14 15.35
CA LEU A 90 -9.89 23.71 14.09
C LEU A 90 -10.43 25.14 13.94
N THR A 91 -9.56 26.12 13.76
CA THR A 91 -9.98 27.52 13.54
C THR A 91 -9.92 27.94 12.08
N LEU A 92 -10.88 28.79 11.70
CA LEU A 92 -10.95 29.53 10.45
C LEU A 92 -10.56 31.00 10.69
N GLY A 93 -9.25 31.23 10.71
CA GLY A 93 -8.67 32.56 10.80
C GLY A 93 -8.73 33.32 9.47
N LYS A 94 -8.70 34.64 9.56
CA LYS A 94 -8.61 35.55 8.42
C LYS A 94 -7.42 35.18 7.53
N ASP A 95 -7.66 35.15 6.22
CA ASP A 95 -6.68 34.89 5.16
C ASP A 95 -5.98 33.52 5.20
N LEU A 96 -6.44 32.63 6.07
CA LEU A 96 -5.87 31.31 6.24
C LEU A 96 -6.73 30.25 5.55
N THR A 97 -6.27 29.77 4.40
CA THR A 97 -6.96 28.70 3.68
C THR A 97 -6.92 27.40 4.48
N ARG A 98 -8.08 26.77 4.65
CA ARG A 98 -8.22 25.38 5.08
C ARG A 98 -8.77 24.56 3.95
N GLN A 99 -8.20 23.40 3.73
CA GLN A 99 -8.73 22.39 2.81
C GLN A 99 -9.34 21.26 3.64
N PHE A 100 -10.41 20.69 3.11
CA PHE A 100 -11.16 19.60 3.71
C PHE A 100 -11.24 18.41 2.75
N LEU A 101 -11.07 17.21 3.29
CA LEU A 101 -11.30 15.95 2.61
C LEU A 101 -12.64 15.39 3.07
N VAL A 102 -13.48 15.06 2.10
CA VAL A 102 -14.74 14.35 2.28
C VAL A 102 -14.59 12.98 1.65
N THR A 103 -14.65 11.92 2.46
CA THR A 103 -14.59 10.55 1.96
C THR A 103 -15.92 9.85 2.21
N VAL A 104 -16.55 9.36 1.16
CA VAL A 104 -17.80 8.60 1.24
C VAL A 104 -17.48 7.12 1.12
N ASP A 105 -17.83 6.33 2.14
CA ASP A 105 -17.78 4.87 2.14
C ASP A 105 -19.13 4.30 1.66
N VAL A 106 -19.19 3.84 0.41
CA VAL A 106 -20.44 3.34 -0.18
C VAL A 106 -20.63 1.87 0.22
N PRO A 107 -21.74 1.51 0.89
CA PRO A 107 -22.02 0.12 1.24
C PRO A 107 -22.03 -0.82 0.02
N ALA A 108 -21.64 -2.07 0.21
CA ALA A 108 -21.66 -3.09 -0.85
C ALA A 108 -23.08 -3.37 -1.39
N ASP A 109 -24.09 -3.19 -0.54
CA ASP A 109 -25.51 -3.39 -0.85
C ASP A 109 -26.22 -2.10 -1.31
N ALA A 110 -25.49 -0.97 -1.41
CA ALA A 110 -26.05 0.29 -1.88
C ALA A 110 -26.64 0.12 -3.28
N LYS A 111 -27.84 0.64 -3.50
CA LYS A 111 -28.48 0.54 -4.81
C LYS A 111 -27.85 1.52 -5.80
N PRO A 112 -27.72 1.15 -7.09
CA PRO A 112 -27.22 2.07 -8.10
C PRO A 112 -28.07 3.33 -8.21
N GLY A 113 -27.45 4.44 -8.59
CA GLY A 113 -28.12 5.72 -8.81
C GLY A 113 -27.42 6.90 -8.15
N LEU A 114 -28.00 8.08 -8.32
CA LEU A 114 -27.47 9.34 -7.80
C LEU A 114 -27.92 9.58 -6.36
N TYR A 115 -26.98 9.75 -5.44
CA TYR A 115 -27.22 10.10 -4.05
C TYR A 115 -26.80 11.55 -3.81
N ALA A 116 -27.69 12.37 -3.27
CA ALA A 116 -27.46 13.79 -3.02
C ALA A 116 -27.59 14.14 -1.54
N GLY A 117 -26.75 15.07 -1.08
CA GLY A 117 -26.77 15.60 0.26
C GLY A 117 -25.94 16.88 0.36
N GLU A 118 -25.54 17.24 1.58
CA GLU A 118 -24.74 18.44 1.83
C GLU A 118 -23.70 18.22 2.91
N ILE A 119 -22.59 18.95 2.78
CA ILE A 119 -21.57 19.13 3.81
C ILE A 119 -21.72 20.55 4.35
N VAL A 120 -22.01 20.69 5.63
CA VAL A 120 -22.20 21.98 6.28
C VAL A 120 -20.94 22.39 7.01
N LEU A 121 -20.34 23.50 6.58
CA LEU A 121 -19.26 24.20 7.27
C LEU A 121 -19.86 25.30 8.15
N ALA A 122 -19.66 25.22 9.45
CA ALA A 122 -20.10 26.24 10.40
C ALA A 122 -18.92 26.79 11.22
N ALA A 123 -18.82 28.11 11.34
CA ALA A 123 -17.82 28.81 12.15
C ALA A 123 -18.31 30.21 12.53
N GLY A 124 -18.52 30.46 13.82
CA GLY A 124 -19.14 31.69 14.29
C GLY A 124 -20.50 31.93 13.61
N PRO A 125 -20.72 33.06 12.92
CA PRO A 125 -21.96 33.33 12.18
C PRO A 125 -22.03 32.63 10.81
N LEU A 126 -20.93 32.04 10.31
CA LEU A 126 -20.93 31.33 9.04
C LEU A 126 -21.68 30.00 9.22
N LYS A 127 -22.63 29.74 8.33
CA LYS A 127 -23.18 28.42 8.06
C LYS A 127 -23.32 28.28 6.56
N HIS A 128 -22.47 27.47 5.94
CA HIS A 128 -22.44 27.28 4.50
C HIS A 128 -22.61 25.80 4.16
N ALA A 129 -23.61 25.50 3.33
CA ALA A 129 -23.85 24.16 2.82
C ALA A 129 -23.16 24.02 1.47
N VAL A 130 -22.30 23.00 1.35
CA VAL A 130 -21.65 22.58 0.11
C VAL A 130 -22.40 21.35 -0.40
N PRO A 131 -23.14 21.44 -1.52
CA PRO A 131 -23.84 20.29 -2.08
C PRO A 131 -22.87 19.18 -2.48
N ILE A 132 -23.25 17.94 -2.26
CA ILE A 132 -22.51 16.74 -2.67
C ILE A 132 -23.42 15.77 -3.41
N GLU A 133 -22.93 15.22 -4.50
CA GLU A 133 -23.58 14.21 -5.34
C GLU A 133 -22.62 13.05 -5.58
N ILE A 134 -23.07 11.84 -5.26
CA ILE A 134 -22.35 10.59 -5.48
C ILE A 134 -23.17 9.70 -6.40
N GLU A 135 -22.65 9.40 -7.57
CA GLU A 135 -23.22 8.40 -8.46
C GLU A 135 -22.68 7.01 -8.08
N VAL A 136 -23.57 6.14 -7.61
CA VAL A 136 -23.26 4.74 -7.35
C VAL A 136 -23.52 3.93 -8.62
N LEU A 137 -22.45 3.37 -9.19
CA LEU A 137 -22.52 2.53 -10.39
C LEU A 137 -23.17 1.19 -10.07
N ASP A 138 -23.87 0.60 -11.05
CA ASP A 138 -24.33 -0.80 -10.97
C ASP A 138 -23.18 -1.77 -11.27
N LEU A 139 -22.16 -1.72 -10.42
CA LEU A 139 -20.92 -2.44 -10.63
C LEU A 139 -20.33 -2.82 -9.27
N GLU A 140 -19.86 -4.06 -9.20
CA GLU A 140 -18.93 -4.51 -8.17
C GLU A 140 -17.54 -4.63 -8.81
N LEU A 141 -16.52 -4.06 -8.19
CA LEU A 141 -15.16 -4.15 -8.70
C LEU A 141 -14.56 -5.52 -8.40
N ALA A 142 -13.87 -6.07 -9.39
CA ALA A 142 -13.07 -7.28 -9.25
C ALA A 142 -12.13 -7.18 -8.01
N PRO A 143 -11.85 -8.31 -7.34
CA PRO A 143 -10.85 -8.34 -6.29
C PRO A 143 -9.49 -7.94 -6.87
N LEU A 144 -8.68 -7.27 -6.06
CA LEU A 144 -7.31 -6.93 -6.44
C LEU A 144 -6.44 -8.18 -6.36
N ASP A 145 -6.18 -8.80 -7.52
CA ASP A 145 -5.28 -9.93 -7.72
C ASP A 145 -3.84 -9.45 -8.02
N TYR A 146 -3.39 -8.47 -7.24
CA TYR A 146 -2.08 -7.85 -7.33
C TYR A 146 -1.68 -7.40 -5.92
N PRO A 147 -0.69 -8.02 -5.27
CA PRO A 147 -0.16 -7.58 -3.99
C PRO A 147 0.21 -6.09 -4.07
N SER A 148 -0.48 -5.26 -3.30
CA SER A 148 -0.23 -3.82 -3.20
C SER A 148 -0.23 -3.44 -1.73
N GLY A 149 0.86 -2.85 -1.26
CA GLY A 149 1.05 -2.62 0.16
C GLY A 149 2.29 -1.83 0.52
N PHE A 150 2.61 -1.84 1.81
CA PHE A 150 3.71 -1.07 2.35
C PHE A 150 4.58 -1.88 3.31
N PHE A 151 5.84 -1.47 3.45
CA PHE A 151 6.71 -1.94 4.53
C PHE A 151 6.37 -1.32 5.86
N GLY A 152 6.81 -1.93 6.96
CA GLY A 152 6.75 -1.31 8.28
C GLY A 152 5.31 -1.18 8.80
N LEU A 153 4.49 -2.23 8.64
CA LEU A 153 3.22 -2.34 9.36
C LEU A 153 3.45 -2.96 10.75
N ASP A 154 4.43 -2.42 11.47
CA ASP A 154 4.67 -2.75 12.88
C ASP A 154 4.25 -1.58 13.78
N ILE A 155 4.10 -1.83 15.07
CA ILE A 155 3.71 -0.81 16.04
C ILE A 155 4.89 -0.41 16.93
N PRO A 156 4.95 0.86 17.38
CA PRO A 156 5.95 1.28 18.35
C PRO A 156 5.88 0.47 19.66
N GLY A 157 7.04 0.23 20.27
CA GLY A 157 7.12 -0.31 21.62
C GLY A 157 6.43 0.60 22.64
N GLY A 158 5.89 0.00 23.71
CA GLY A 158 5.21 0.74 24.79
C GLY A 158 3.75 1.09 24.53
N ILE A 159 3.16 0.63 23.41
CA ILE A 159 1.72 0.66 23.21
C ILE A 159 1.03 -0.29 24.19
N ALA A 160 0.06 0.24 24.94
CA ALA A 160 -0.61 -0.48 26.03
C ALA A 160 -1.49 -1.66 25.55
N ASP A 161 -2.09 -1.55 24.35
CA ASP A 161 -2.90 -2.59 23.74
C ASP A 161 -2.42 -2.88 22.31
N PRO A 162 -1.40 -3.76 22.17
CA PRO A 162 -0.85 -4.16 20.88
C PRO A 162 -1.88 -4.77 19.93
N GLU A 163 -2.73 -5.68 20.42
CA GLU A 163 -3.72 -6.36 19.57
C GLU A 163 -4.74 -5.37 18.99
N ALA A 164 -5.33 -4.50 19.82
CA ALA A 164 -6.27 -3.51 19.32
C ALA A 164 -5.60 -2.54 18.32
N THR A 165 -4.33 -2.20 18.55
CA THR A 165 -3.57 -1.31 17.66
C THR A 165 -3.24 -1.97 16.32
N TYR A 166 -2.77 -3.23 16.32
CA TYR A 166 -2.58 -3.99 15.08
C TYR A 166 -3.90 -4.14 14.32
N ARG A 167 -5.00 -4.46 15.01
CA ARG A 167 -6.33 -4.58 14.38
C ARG A 167 -6.76 -3.25 13.75
N ALA A 168 -6.54 -2.12 14.42
CA ALA A 168 -6.82 -0.80 13.87
C ALA A 168 -5.93 -0.49 12.65
N LEU A 169 -4.63 -0.82 12.71
CA LEU A 169 -3.68 -0.63 11.63
C LEU A 169 -4.06 -1.44 10.39
N PHE A 170 -4.27 -2.74 10.54
CA PHE A 170 -4.66 -3.61 9.42
C PHE A 170 -6.04 -3.24 8.87
N THR A 171 -7.03 -2.95 9.72
CA THR A 171 -8.35 -2.48 9.26
C THR A 171 -8.22 -1.21 8.43
N LEU A 172 -7.37 -0.26 8.88
CA LEU A 172 -7.13 0.98 8.15
C LEU A 172 -6.53 0.71 6.77
N PHE A 173 -5.44 -0.05 6.67
CA PHE A 173 -4.80 -0.35 5.39
C PHE A 173 -5.70 -1.18 4.47
N ARG A 174 -6.43 -2.16 5.01
CA ARG A 174 -7.39 -2.95 4.22
C ARG A 174 -8.52 -2.07 3.67
N SER A 175 -9.05 -1.16 4.48
CA SER A 175 -10.09 -0.21 4.05
C SER A 175 -9.61 0.78 2.97
N HIS A 176 -8.29 0.93 2.81
CA HIS A 176 -7.64 1.70 1.74
C HIS A 176 -7.21 0.82 0.54
N GLY A 177 -7.63 -0.44 0.49
CA GLY A 177 -7.44 -1.33 -0.66
C GLY A 177 -6.18 -2.19 -0.62
N MET A 178 -5.31 -2.03 0.38
CA MET A 178 -4.05 -2.77 0.46
C MET A 178 -4.31 -4.28 0.65
N THR A 179 -3.50 -5.11 0.00
CA THR A 179 -3.63 -6.59 -0.03
C THR A 179 -2.42 -7.32 0.53
N THR A 180 -1.29 -6.64 0.68
CA THR A 180 -0.05 -7.20 1.24
C THR A 180 0.60 -6.19 2.20
N PHE A 181 1.64 -6.64 2.91
CA PHE A 181 2.44 -5.82 3.81
C PHE A 181 3.81 -6.48 4.08
N SER A 182 4.67 -5.74 4.78
CA SER A 182 5.90 -6.25 5.39
C SER A 182 6.10 -5.67 6.79
N GLY A 183 6.96 -6.31 7.59
CA GLY A 183 7.28 -5.96 8.97
C GLY A 183 6.57 -6.83 10.01
N GLY A 184 6.62 -6.41 11.27
CA GLY A 184 6.06 -7.17 12.40
C GLY A 184 7.03 -8.19 12.99
N PRO A 185 6.59 -8.96 14.00
CA PRO A 185 7.47 -9.82 14.79
C PRO A 185 7.95 -11.06 14.01
N GLY A 186 9.23 -11.40 14.22
CA GLY A 186 9.81 -12.68 13.82
C GLY A 186 9.52 -13.81 14.81
N VAL A 187 10.22 -14.93 14.60
CA VAL A 187 10.24 -16.12 15.45
C VAL A 187 11.59 -16.16 16.18
N THR A 188 11.62 -16.54 17.44
CA THR A 188 12.89 -16.70 18.17
C THR A 188 13.26 -18.18 18.28
N PHE A 189 14.47 -18.54 17.85
CA PHE A 189 15.03 -19.88 18.05
C PHE A 189 15.68 -20.01 19.43
N GLN A 190 15.14 -20.88 20.28
CA GLN A 190 15.54 -21.09 21.69
C GLN A 190 16.33 -22.41 21.88
N GLY A 191 16.99 -22.86 20.82
CA GLY A 191 17.75 -24.10 20.80
C GLY A 191 16.85 -25.33 20.70
N PHE A 192 17.26 -26.43 21.32
CA PHE A 192 16.59 -27.71 21.19
C PHE A 192 16.00 -28.19 22.52
N ALA A 193 14.88 -28.90 22.45
CA ALA A 193 14.38 -29.73 23.54
C ALA A 193 15.26 -31.00 23.70
N ALA A 194 15.05 -31.73 24.80
CA ALA A 194 15.85 -32.92 25.12
C ALA A 194 15.71 -34.06 24.09
N ASP A 195 14.61 -34.07 23.33
CA ASP A 195 14.33 -35.02 22.24
C ASP A 195 14.95 -34.58 20.89
N GLY A 196 15.61 -33.43 20.85
CA GLY A 196 16.21 -32.87 19.64
C GLY A 196 15.25 -32.06 18.76
N THR A 197 14.03 -31.77 19.23
CA THR A 197 13.09 -30.89 18.53
C THR A 197 13.48 -29.41 18.70
N PRO A 198 13.51 -28.58 17.63
CA PRO A 198 13.71 -27.14 17.76
C PRO A 198 12.64 -26.49 18.63
N ARG A 199 13.06 -25.61 19.54
CA ARG A 199 12.15 -24.74 20.29
C ARG A 199 12.07 -23.39 19.58
N LEU A 200 10.90 -23.08 19.07
CA LEU A 200 10.58 -21.83 18.39
C LEU A 200 9.55 -21.08 19.22
N ASP A 201 9.84 -19.83 19.56
CA ASP A 201 8.84 -18.91 20.11
C ASP A 201 8.18 -18.15 18.96
N THR A 202 6.92 -18.53 18.70
CA THR A 202 6.12 -18.06 17.57
C THR A 202 4.98 -17.14 18.00
N ALA A 203 4.74 -16.97 19.30
CA ALA A 203 3.47 -16.44 19.81
C ALA A 203 3.14 -15.04 19.25
N ALA A 204 4.11 -14.13 19.26
CA ALA A 204 3.91 -12.78 18.73
C ALA A 204 3.66 -12.77 17.21
N CYS A 205 4.33 -13.66 16.46
CA CYS A 205 4.14 -13.81 15.03
C CYS A 205 2.77 -14.43 14.70
N ASP A 206 2.35 -15.43 15.48
CA ASP A 206 1.04 -16.07 15.37
C ASP A 206 -0.09 -15.06 15.55
N ASP A 207 -0.03 -14.23 16.60
CA ASP A 207 -1.01 -13.19 16.85
C ASP A 207 -1.04 -12.15 15.74
N TYR A 208 0.13 -11.66 15.31
CA TYR A 208 0.24 -10.66 14.27
C TYR A 208 -0.37 -11.14 12.93
N LEU A 209 0.02 -12.32 12.46
CA LEU A 209 -0.47 -12.89 11.21
C LEU A 209 -1.94 -13.28 11.29
N ARG A 210 -2.41 -13.81 12.44
CA ARG A 210 -3.83 -14.07 12.70
C ARG A 210 -4.66 -12.80 12.59
N ILE A 211 -4.27 -11.72 13.28
CA ILE A 211 -4.98 -10.43 13.24
C ILE A 211 -5.01 -9.89 11.80
N ALA A 212 -3.90 -9.98 11.06
CA ALA A 212 -3.85 -9.57 9.66
C ALA A 212 -4.85 -10.36 8.80
N ARG A 213 -4.92 -11.69 8.94
CA ARG A 213 -5.91 -12.52 8.22
C ARG A 213 -7.35 -12.17 8.58
N GLU A 214 -7.64 -12.00 9.87
CA GLU A 214 -8.98 -11.60 10.34
C GLU A 214 -9.40 -10.23 9.76
N CYS A 215 -8.44 -9.34 9.51
CA CYS A 215 -8.66 -8.07 8.84
C CYS A 215 -8.70 -8.17 7.30
N GLY A 216 -8.55 -9.37 6.73
CA GLY A 216 -8.69 -9.63 5.29
C GLY A 216 -7.40 -9.63 4.47
N PHE A 217 -6.23 -9.67 5.10
CA PHE A 217 -4.95 -9.91 4.41
C PHE A 217 -4.72 -11.41 4.27
N THR A 218 -5.19 -11.99 3.16
CA THR A 218 -5.11 -13.44 2.89
C THR A 218 -4.13 -13.81 1.79
N GLY A 219 -3.56 -12.81 1.11
CA GLY A 219 -2.54 -13.00 0.09
C GLY A 219 -1.14 -13.22 0.71
N GLU A 220 -0.13 -13.21 -0.14
CA GLU A 220 1.26 -13.25 0.32
C GLU A 220 1.68 -11.98 1.07
N VAL A 221 2.69 -12.12 1.93
CA VAL A 221 3.31 -11.06 2.73
C VAL A 221 4.82 -11.14 2.57
N PHE A 222 5.52 -10.05 2.89
CA PHE A 222 6.97 -9.97 2.74
C PHE A 222 7.63 -9.91 4.12
N SER A 223 8.74 -10.63 4.27
CA SER A 223 9.55 -10.60 5.48
C SER A 223 10.78 -9.73 5.30
N TYR A 224 10.64 -8.42 5.48
CA TYR A 224 11.79 -7.52 5.63
C TYR A 224 11.90 -7.13 7.10
N GLY A 225 12.78 -7.83 7.83
CA GLY A 225 12.87 -7.75 9.31
C GLY A 225 11.77 -8.50 10.07
N GLY A 226 10.86 -9.17 9.36
CA GLY A 226 9.65 -9.86 9.85
C GLY A 226 8.50 -9.68 8.84
N PRO A 227 7.41 -10.45 8.91
CA PRO A 227 7.09 -11.44 9.95
C PRO A 227 7.69 -12.82 9.62
N GLY A 228 7.86 -13.65 10.64
CA GLY A 228 8.27 -15.05 10.47
C GLY A 228 9.78 -15.28 10.28
N TRP A 229 10.61 -14.23 10.22
CA TRP A 229 12.06 -14.40 10.20
C TRP A 229 12.57 -15.02 11.51
N ILE A 230 13.52 -15.96 11.45
CA ILE A 230 14.02 -16.67 12.63
C ILE A 230 15.24 -15.95 13.23
N HIS A 231 15.04 -15.27 14.34
CA HIS A 231 16.09 -14.64 15.14
C HIS A 231 16.87 -15.66 15.98
N GLY A 232 18.17 -15.42 16.15
CA GLY A 232 19.07 -16.29 16.94
C GLY A 232 19.56 -17.55 16.20
N LEU A 233 19.02 -17.87 15.02
CA LEU A 233 19.48 -18.99 14.19
C LEU A 233 20.85 -18.73 13.54
N TYR A 234 21.13 -17.48 13.18
CA TYR A 234 22.30 -17.12 12.39
C TYR A 234 23.44 -16.54 13.22
N ASP A 235 23.18 -16.02 14.41
CA ASP A 235 24.16 -15.27 15.21
C ASP A 235 24.07 -15.59 16.71
N GLY A 236 23.17 -16.50 17.10
CA GLY A 236 22.94 -16.86 18.51
C GLY A 236 23.85 -17.95 19.06
N GLU A 237 23.84 -18.08 20.40
CA GLU A 237 24.58 -19.10 21.15
C GLU A 237 24.25 -20.54 20.72
N HIS A 238 23.02 -20.79 20.28
CA HIS A 238 22.60 -22.11 19.81
C HIS A 238 23.25 -22.49 18.47
N ARG A 239 23.50 -21.52 17.58
CA ARG A 239 24.29 -21.75 16.37
C ARG A 239 25.72 -22.12 16.74
N GLN A 240 26.34 -21.36 17.64
CA GLN A 240 27.71 -21.60 18.09
C GLN A 240 27.86 -22.99 18.74
N ALA A 241 26.90 -23.37 19.59
CA ALA A 241 26.86 -24.70 20.21
C ALA A 241 26.67 -25.83 19.16
N TRP A 242 25.84 -25.61 18.14
CA TRP A 242 25.66 -26.56 17.04
C TRP A 242 26.96 -26.76 16.26
N GLU A 243 27.63 -25.67 15.87
CA GLU A 243 28.90 -25.72 15.16
C GLU A 243 29.99 -26.40 16.01
N ALA A 244 30.05 -26.13 17.32
CA ALA A 244 30.96 -26.78 18.25
C ALA A 244 30.73 -28.30 18.38
N SER A 245 29.52 -28.79 18.07
CA SER A 245 29.23 -30.23 18.04
C SER A 245 29.78 -30.95 16.79
N GLY A 246 30.32 -30.21 15.82
CA GLY A 246 30.84 -30.73 14.57
C GLY A 246 29.79 -31.06 13.51
N LYS A 247 28.51 -30.75 13.78
CA LYS A 247 27.41 -30.97 12.82
C LYS A 247 27.37 -29.88 11.74
N PRO A 248 27.00 -30.22 10.49
CA PRO A 248 26.89 -29.22 9.42
C PRO A 248 25.81 -28.17 9.72
N PHE A 249 26.07 -26.91 9.41
CA PHE A 249 25.06 -25.84 9.56
C PHE A 249 23.85 -26.04 8.62
N ALA A 250 24.05 -26.65 7.45
CA ALA A 250 22.94 -27.01 6.55
C ALA A 250 21.92 -27.96 7.21
N GLU A 251 22.37 -28.83 8.13
CA GLU A 251 21.45 -29.68 8.90
C GLU A 251 20.65 -28.85 9.91
N LEU A 252 21.29 -27.88 10.59
CA LEU A 252 20.58 -26.95 11.48
C LEU A 252 19.51 -26.17 10.73
N LEU A 253 19.86 -25.57 9.59
CA LEU A 253 18.92 -24.85 8.73
C LEU A 253 17.74 -25.73 8.36
N ARG A 254 17.99 -26.94 7.86
CA ARG A 254 16.94 -27.87 7.46
C ARG A 254 16.00 -28.19 8.62
N VAL A 255 16.54 -28.57 9.78
CA VAL A 255 15.72 -28.98 10.93
C VAL A 255 14.89 -27.81 11.47
N VAL A 256 15.50 -26.64 11.63
CA VAL A 256 14.82 -25.46 12.20
C VAL A 256 13.77 -24.89 11.24
N TRP A 257 14.09 -24.72 9.95
CA TRP A 257 13.14 -24.19 8.98
C TRP A 257 12.03 -25.20 8.62
N THR A 258 12.27 -26.51 8.69
CA THR A 258 11.19 -27.50 8.56
C THR A 258 10.21 -27.38 9.72
N ALA A 259 10.69 -27.31 10.96
CA ALA A 259 9.82 -27.10 12.12
C ALA A 259 9.03 -25.78 12.00
N HIS A 260 9.68 -24.71 11.54
CA HIS A 260 9.04 -23.44 11.25
C HIS A 260 7.93 -23.58 10.18
N ALA A 261 8.22 -24.24 9.05
CA ALA A 261 7.25 -24.41 7.96
C ALA A 261 6.05 -25.27 8.37
N GLU A 262 6.27 -26.31 9.17
CA GLU A 262 5.21 -27.14 9.75
C GLU A 262 4.32 -26.34 10.69
N HIS A 263 4.92 -25.53 11.57
CA HIS A 263 4.17 -24.61 12.43
C HIS A 263 3.37 -23.59 11.62
N ALA A 264 4.00 -22.89 10.68
CA ALA A 264 3.35 -21.89 9.83
C ALA A 264 2.14 -22.48 9.10
N LYS A 265 2.26 -23.70 8.58
CA LYS A 265 1.14 -24.43 7.95
C LYS A 265 0.04 -24.76 8.96
N ALA A 266 0.38 -25.24 10.15
CA ALA A 266 -0.59 -25.59 11.20
C ALA A 266 -1.34 -24.36 11.74
N ALA A 267 -0.64 -23.23 11.89
CA ALA A 267 -1.20 -21.96 12.33
C ALA A 267 -1.94 -21.20 11.20
N GLY A 268 -1.85 -21.69 9.96
CA GLY A 268 -2.49 -21.12 8.78
C GLY A 268 -1.90 -19.78 8.36
N TRP A 269 -0.60 -19.57 8.53
CA TRP A 269 0.08 -18.35 8.11
C TRP A 269 -0.09 -18.11 6.61
N GLN A 270 -0.12 -16.83 6.23
CA GLN A 270 0.02 -16.42 4.84
C GLN A 270 1.35 -16.93 4.25
N GLN A 271 1.43 -17.04 2.93
CA GLN A 271 2.71 -17.28 2.27
C GLN A 271 3.65 -16.09 2.55
N ILE A 272 4.84 -16.38 3.07
CA ILE A 272 5.85 -15.36 3.39
C ILE A 272 6.96 -15.40 2.32
N ASN A 273 7.16 -14.27 1.66
CA ASN A 273 8.31 -14.00 0.80
C ASN A 273 9.43 -13.43 1.66
N PHE A 274 10.49 -14.20 1.90
CA PHE A 274 11.58 -13.82 2.80
C PHE A 274 12.57 -12.87 2.10
N GLY A 275 12.53 -11.60 2.50
CA GLY A 275 13.38 -10.52 2.00
C GLY A 275 14.70 -10.51 2.74
N VAL A 276 15.67 -11.28 2.25
CA VAL A 276 17.00 -11.47 2.86
C VAL A 276 18.10 -10.65 2.19
N ILE A 277 17.73 -9.90 1.14
CA ILE A 277 18.65 -9.08 0.34
C ILE A 277 18.20 -7.62 0.46
N ASP A 278 19.16 -6.76 0.81
CA ASP A 278 18.99 -5.32 0.92
C ASP A 278 20.18 -4.62 0.25
N GLU A 279 20.00 -4.23 -1.01
CA GLU A 279 20.94 -3.44 -1.81
C GLU A 279 22.44 -3.67 -1.52
N PRO A 280 23.02 -4.87 -1.77
CA PRO A 280 24.43 -5.11 -1.48
C PRO A 280 25.32 -4.18 -2.33
N ARG A 281 26.15 -3.35 -1.65
CA ARG A 281 26.96 -2.29 -2.29
C ARG A 281 28.45 -2.60 -2.43
N THR A 282 28.89 -3.74 -1.90
CA THR A 282 30.30 -4.15 -1.88
C THR A 282 30.45 -5.57 -2.39
N ASP A 283 31.60 -5.90 -2.98
CA ASP A 283 31.87 -7.26 -3.47
C ASP A 283 31.75 -8.32 -2.35
N ASP A 284 32.22 -8.00 -1.14
CA ASP A 284 32.07 -8.86 0.03
C ASP A 284 30.59 -9.05 0.42
N GLY A 285 29.79 -7.99 0.35
CA GLY A 285 28.35 -8.05 0.61
C GLY A 285 27.64 -8.92 -0.43
N VAL A 286 27.99 -8.76 -1.71
CA VAL A 286 27.47 -9.58 -2.81
C VAL A 286 27.84 -11.04 -2.62
N LYS A 287 29.10 -11.34 -2.31
CA LYS A 287 29.56 -12.70 -2.03
C LYS A 287 28.83 -13.31 -0.83
N GLY A 288 28.68 -12.56 0.26
CA GLY A 288 27.95 -13.02 1.45
C GLY A 288 26.51 -13.39 1.15
N VAL A 289 25.82 -12.62 0.29
CA VAL A 289 24.46 -12.94 -0.15
C VAL A 289 24.44 -14.20 -1.02
N ILE A 290 25.37 -14.36 -1.96
CA ILE A 290 25.46 -15.56 -2.80
C ILE A 290 25.69 -16.81 -1.94
N ASP A 291 26.65 -16.76 -1.01
CA ASP A 291 26.95 -17.85 -0.09
C ASP A 291 25.72 -18.20 0.77
N PHE A 292 25.00 -17.17 1.26
CA PHE A 292 23.75 -17.35 1.98
C PHE A 292 22.70 -18.07 1.12
N LEU A 293 22.46 -17.60 -0.11
CA LEU A 293 21.46 -18.18 -1.01
C LEU A 293 21.79 -19.63 -1.38
N ASP A 294 23.04 -19.93 -1.71
CA ASP A 294 23.45 -21.28 -2.12
C ASP A 294 23.32 -22.30 -0.96
N GLN A 295 23.66 -21.87 0.25
CA GLN A 295 23.48 -22.69 1.43
C GLN A 295 22.00 -22.98 1.72
N HIS A 296 21.13 -21.96 1.61
CA HIS A 296 19.71 -22.14 1.87
C HIS A 296 18.99 -22.89 0.76
N ARG A 297 19.32 -22.68 -0.51
CA ARG A 297 18.73 -23.44 -1.62
C ARG A 297 19.01 -24.93 -1.50
N THR A 298 20.17 -25.29 -0.96
CA THR A 298 20.52 -26.69 -0.71
C THR A 298 19.78 -27.26 0.50
N ALA A 299 19.75 -26.53 1.62
CA ALA A 299 19.20 -27.04 2.87
C ALA A 299 17.67 -26.96 2.97
N VAL A 300 17.08 -25.90 2.42
CA VAL A 300 15.69 -25.47 2.61
C VAL A 300 15.08 -24.89 1.31
N PRO A 301 15.07 -25.66 0.20
CA PRO A 301 14.62 -25.17 -1.11
C PRO A 301 13.16 -24.72 -1.18
N PHE A 302 12.35 -25.03 -0.15
CA PHE A 302 10.96 -24.62 -0.05
C PHE A 302 10.77 -23.16 0.38
N LEU A 303 11.82 -22.48 0.87
CA LEU A 303 11.74 -21.08 1.24
C LEU A 303 11.75 -20.18 0.01
N ARG A 304 10.86 -19.19 -0.01
CA ARG A 304 10.78 -18.17 -1.04
C ARG A 304 11.73 -17.02 -0.71
N LEU A 305 13.01 -17.23 -1.00
CA LEU A 305 14.08 -16.25 -0.74
C LEU A 305 14.19 -15.24 -1.89
N GLY A 306 14.27 -13.96 -1.51
CA GLY A 306 14.42 -12.84 -2.43
C GLY A 306 14.83 -11.59 -1.68
N GLY A 307 14.60 -10.42 -2.27
CA GLY A 307 14.79 -9.17 -1.57
C GLY A 307 14.68 -7.96 -2.48
N PHE A 308 15.14 -6.82 -1.98
CA PHE A 308 14.90 -5.51 -2.57
C PHE A 308 16.21 -4.89 -3.03
N TYR A 309 16.38 -4.75 -4.34
CA TYR A 309 17.59 -4.24 -4.98
C TYR A 309 17.31 -3.93 -6.45
N SER A 310 18.26 -3.31 -7.14
CA SER A 310 18.19 -3.11 -8.60
C SER A 310 19.35 -3.83 -9.28
N VAL A 311 19.12 -4.29 -10.50
CA VAL A 311 20.14 -4.96 -11.32
C VAL A 311 20.43 -4.09 -12.53
N ASN A 312 21.69 -4.01 -12.91
CA ASN A 312 22.09 -3.46 -14.19
C ASN A 312 22.67 -4.60 -15.03
N TRP A 313 22.12 -4.79 -16.23
CA TRP A 313 22.51 -5.85 -17.15
C TRP A 313 23.59 -5.42 -18.15
N ASP A 314 23.90 -4.13 -18.19
CA ASP A 314 24.87 -3.55 -19.12
C ASP A 314 26.23 -3.27 -18.46
N ASP A 315 26.36 -3.52 -17.15
CA ASP A 315 27.64 -3.46 -16.45
C ASP A 315 28.26 -4.84 -16.23
N ASN A 316 29.54 -4.83 -15.81
CA ASN A 316 30.30 -6.02 -15.48
C ASN A 316 30.12 -6.47 -14.02
N HIS A 317 29.11 -5.97 -13.28
CA HIS A 317 28.82 -6.42 -11.92
C HIS A 317 28.04 -7.72 -11.92
N HIS A 318 28.69 -8.79 -12.42
CA HIS A 318 28.11 -10.13 -12.55
C HIS A 318 27.54 -10.66 -11.22
N GLY A 319 28.08 -10.25 -10.07
CA GLY A 319 27.59 -10.74 -8.78
C GLY A 319 26.15 -10.33 -8.44
N ILE A 320 25.70 -9.13 -8.82
CA ILE A 320 24.29 -8.75 -8.63
C ILE A 320 23.36 -9.52 -9.57
N GLN A 321 23.83 -9.79 -10.80
CA GLN A 321 23.13 -10.62 -11.78
C GLN A 321 23.05 -12.08 -11.30
N ASP A 322 24.10 -12.59 -10.64
CA ASP A 322 24.12 -13.92 -10.03
C ASP A 322 23.15 -14.03 -8.86
N ILE A 323 23.09 -13.00 -7.99
CA ILE A 323 22.08 -12.92 -6.93
C ILE A 323 20.68 -13.02 -7.56
N PHE A 324 20.41 -12.24 -8.62
CA PHE A 324 19.14 -12.29 -9.32
C PHE A 324 18.80 -13.69 -9.86
N GLY A 325 19.73 -14.38 -10.50
CA GLY A 325 19.50 -15.77 -10.95
C GLY A 325 19.34 -16.79 -9.82
N LYS A 326 19.69 -16.40 -8.58
CA LYS A 326 19.61 -17.28 -7.41
C LYS A 326 18.34 -17.10 -6.58
N THR A 327 17.58 -16.03 -6.75
CA THR A 327 16.35 -15.76 -5.98
C THR A 327 15.11 -16.41 -6.59
N VAL A 328 14.06 -16.54 -5.80
CA VAL A 328 12.71 -16.90 -6.28
C VAL A 328 11.95 -15.66 -6.74
N TRP A 329 12.19 -14.54 -6.06
CA TRP A 329 11.56 -13.26 -6.36
C TRP A 329 12.52 -12.09 -6.13
N SER A 330 12.29 -10.97 -6.81
CA SER A 330 13.08 -9.74 -6.68
C SER A 330 12.18 -8.50 -6.69
N GLY A 331 12.31 -7.64 -5.68
CA GLY A 331 11.68 -6.33 -5.63
C GLY A 331 12.59 -5.25 -6.20
N MET A 332 12.19 -4.61 -7.29
CA MET A 332 13.04 -3.74 -8.09
C MET A 332 12.71 -2.25 -7.94
N GLY A 333 13.72 -1.47 -7.55
CA GLY A 333 13.66 0.00 -7.46
C GLY A 333 13.81 0.70 -8.82
N VAL A 334 14.49 0.04 -9.75
CA VAL A 334 14.59 0.40 -11.16
C VAL A 334 14.26 -0.83 -11.97
N TRP A 335 13.41 -0.69 -12.98
CA TRP A 335 12.95 -1.81 -13.80
C TRP A 335 12.74 -1.37 -15.24
N GLY A 336 13.03 -2.28 -16.17
CA GLY A 336 12.90 -2.07 -17.60
C GLY A 336 12.62 -3.36 -18.37
N ALA A 337 12.52 -3.25 -19.69
CA ALA A 337 12.23 -4.38 -20.57
C ALA A 337 13.28 -5.51 -20.46
N LYS A 338 14.55 -5.17 -20.20
CA LYS A 338 15.62 -6.15 -19.99
C LYS A 338 15.42 -6.97 -18.72
N ASP A 339 15.05 -6.31 -17.61
CA ASP A 339 14.80 -6.97 -16.33
C ASP A 339 13.64 -7.96 -16.44
N ILE A 340 12.54 -7.53 -17.09
CA ILE A 340 11.37 -8.38 -17.33
C ILE A 340 11.75 -9.60 -18.20
N ALA A 341 12.55 -9.39 -19.25
CA ALA A 341 13.01 -10.48 -20.11
C ALA A 341 13.89 -11.48 -19.34
N LYS A 342 14.80 -10.98 -18.49
CA LYS A 342 15.69 -11.80 -17.67
C LYS A 342 14.98 -12.53 -16.55
N ALA A 343 14.01 -11.90 -15.91
CA ALA A 343 13.12 -12.55 -14.96
C ALA A 343 12.42 -13.76 -15.57
N LYS A 344 11.86 -13.59 -16.78
CA LYS A 344 11.22 -14.69 -17.52
C LYS A 344 12.20 -15.79 -17.93
N GLU A 345 13.41 -15.44 -18.35
CA GLU A 345 14.47 -16.40 -18.70
C GLU A 345 14.89 -17.26 -17.50
N LEU A 346 14.99 -16.64 -16.32
CA LEU A 346 15.53 -17.26 -15.11
C LEU A 346 14.45 -17.83 -14.18
N GLY A 347 13.17 -17.56 -14.44
CA GLY A 347 12.05 -18.00 -13.60
C GLY A 347 11.95 -17.23 -12.29
N VAL A 348 12.33 -15.95 -12.29
CA VAL A 348 12.29 -15.06 -11.12
C VAL A 348 11.02 -14.23 -11.17
N GLU A 349 10.27 -14.17 -10.08
CA GLU A 349 9.11 -13.31 -9.94
C GLU A 349 9.53 -11.86 -9.66
N LEU A 350 8.94 -10.88 -10.33
CA LEU A 350 9.27 -9.46 -10.13
C LEU A 350 8.20 -8.72 -9.34
N TYR A 351 8.65 -7.84 -8.47
CA TYR A 351 7.80 -6.90 -7.74
C TYR A 351 8.32 -5.48 -7.92
N LEU A 352 7.43 -4.50 -7.95
CA LEU A 352 7.79 -3.09 -7.87
C LEU A 352 8.18 -2.75 -6.43
N TYR A 353 9.34 -2.11 -6.27
CA TYR A 353 9.83 -1.61 -5.00
C TYR A 353 9.99 -0.10 -5.08
N ASN A 354 9.45 0.64 -4.10
CA ASN A 354 9.64 2.09 -3.93
C ASN A 354 9.35 2.96 -5.17
N GLN A 355 8.38 2.55 -5.99
CA GLN A 355 7.98 3.31 -7.18
C GLN A 355 7.18 4.57 -6.85
N GLY A 356 6.60 4.65 -5.65
CA GLY A 356 5.90 5.81 -5.10
C GLY A 356 4.64 5.43 -4.32
N ALA A 357 4.14 6.38 -3.53
CA ALA A 357 2.96 6.24 -2.68
C ALA A 357 1.88 7.26 -3.10
N ASP A 358 1.40 7.11 -4.34
CA ASP A 358 0.38 7.99 -4.91
C ASP A 358 -0.57 7.23 -5.86
N ARG A 359 -1.51 7.99 -6.43
CA ARG A 359 -2.54 7.47 -7.32
C ARG A 359 -2.00 6.93 -8.63
N VAL A 360 -0.95 7.53 -9.16
CA VAL A 360 -0.34 7.16 -10.45
C VAL A 360 0.36 5.81 -10.32
N THR A 361 1.22 5.72 -9.30
CA THR A 361 2.10 4.59 -9.03
C THR A 361 1.33 3.35 -8.59
N MET A 362 0.29 3.51 -7.76
CA MET A 362 -0.58 2.41 -7.31
C MET A 362 -1.74 2.11 -8.29
N GLY A 363 -1.93 2.96 -9.31
CA GLY A 363 -3.01 2.85 -10.30
C GLY A 363 -2.50 2.44 -11.68
N ALA A 364 -2.36 3.42 -12.58
CA ALA A 364 -2.01 3.18 -13.98
C ALA A 364 -0.62 2.53 -14.16
N LEU A 365 0.37 2.91 -13.35
CA LEU A 365 1.69 2.27 -13.40
C LEU A 365 1.61 0.82 -12.95
N ALA A 366 0.90 0.53 -11.86
CA ALA A 366 0.68 -0.84 -11.39
C ALA A 366 -0.11 -1.69 -12.41
N TRP A 367 -1.08 -1.10 -13.11
CA TRP A 367 -1.75 -1.75 -14.25
C TRP A 367 -0.75 -2.12 -15.33
N ALA A 368 0.08 -1.17 -15.75
CA ALA A 368 1.06 -1.37 -16.81
C ALA A 368 2.18 -2.35 -16.42
N ALA A 369 2.55 -2.41 -15.13
CA ALA A 369 3.48 -3.39 -14.59
C ALA A 369 2.87 -4.79 -14.58
N ARG A 370 1.62 -4.93 -14.11
CA ARG A 370 0.87 -6.20 -14.12
C ARG A 370 0.76 -6.77 -15.52
N GLN A 371 0.46 -5.95 -16.53
CA GLN A 371 0.38 -6.40 -17.93
C GLN A 371 1.72 -6.88 -18.50
N ARG A 372 2.84 -6.50 -17.88
CA ARG A 372 4.19 -6.93 -18.24
C ARG A 372 4.71 -8.11 -17.43
N GLY A 373 3.86 -8.72 -16.58
CA GLY A 373 4.23 -9.88 -15.76
C GLY A 373 4.99 -9.51 -14.49
N ILE A 374 4.84 -8.30 -13.98
CA ILE A 374 5.25 -7.94 -12.62
C ILE A 374 4.11 -8.35 -11.68
N GLU A 375 4.44 -9.03 -10.58
CA GLU A 375 3.48 -9.73 -9.74
C GLU A 375 2.79 -8.79 -8.74
N GLY A 376 3.50 -7.79 -8.22
CA GLY A 376 2.98 -6.89 -7.18
C GLY A 376 3.79 -5.61 -6.99
N SER A 377 3.40 -4.79 -6.03
CA SER A 377 4.06 -3.55 -5.63
C SER A 377 4.09 -3.37 -4.12
N ILE A 378 5.26 -3.05 -3.58
CA ILE A 378 5.45 -2.70 -2.19
C ILE A 378 6.27 -1.42 -2.06
N CYS A 379 5.82 -0.50 -1.21
CA CYS A 379 6.45 0.81 -1.05
C CYS A 379 6.80 1.08 0.42
N TRP A 380 7.85 1.84 0.66
CA TRP A 380 8.14 2.42 1.96
C TRP A 380 7.23 3.65 2.21
N HIS A 381 6.70 3.94 3.40
CA HIS A 381 6.61 3.15 4.63
C HIS A 381 5.19 3.27 5.18
N GLY A 382 4.65 2.18 5.71
CA GLY A 382 3.37 2.13 6.39
C GLY A 382 3.37 3.02 7.62
N TRP A 383 4.19 2.69 8.62
CA TRP A 383 4.37 3.47 9.84
C TRP A 383 5.86 3.74 10.10
N ALA A 384 6.28 5.01 10.03
CA ALA A 384 7.63 5.40 10.41
C ALA A 384 7.76 5.44 11.95
N LEU A 385 8.72 4.69 12.49
CA LEU A 385 8.94 4.54 13.94
C LEU A 385 10.08 5.41 14.48
N HIS A 386 10.49 6.46 13.75
CA HIS A 386 11.57 7.36 14.15
C HIS A 386 11.03 8.65 14.82
N GLY A 387 11.71 9.07 15.90
CA GLY A 387 11.56 10.37 16.57
C GLY A 387 10.14 10.94 16.63
N TYR A 388 10.00 12.15 16.12
CA TYR A 388 8.78 12.90 15.94
C TYR A 388 8.22 12.64 14.55
N GLN A 389 7.38 11.60 14.45
CA GLN A 389 6.66 11.14 13.24
C GLN A 389 5.94 12.21 12.37
N TYR A 390 5.81 13.44 12.87
CA TYR A 390 5.22 14.58 12.18
C TYR A 390 6.25 15.47 11.49
N PHE A 391 7.53 15.11 11.61
CA PHE A 391 8.67 15.77 11.01
C PHE A 391 9.46 14.73 10.24
N ASP A 392 9.49 14.86 8.92
CA ASP A 392 10.04 13.86 8.02
C ASP A 392 11.56 13.72 8.10
N LEU A 393 12.25 14.60 8.84
CA LEU A 393 13.70 14.57 9.00
C LEU A 393 14.17 14.08 10.35
N ASP A 394 13.26 13.68 11.23
CA ASP A 394 13.63 13.11 12.53
C ASP A 394 14.07 11.64 12.43
N GLY A 395 14.21 11.13 11.21
CA GLY A 395 14.75 9.82 10.86
C GLY A 395 16.11 9.90 10.16
N ARG A 396 16.64 8.73 9.80
CA ARG A 396 17.88 8.63 9.01
C ARG A 396 17.74 9.32 7.64
N GLU A 397 16.55 9.26 7.05
CA GLU A 397 16.21 9.76 5.72
C GLU A 397 14.84 10.49 5.76
N PRO A 398 14.47 11.29 4.75
CA PRO A 398 13.14 11.88 4.62
C PRO A 398 12.03 10.83 4.48
N ASP A 399 11.56 10.28 5.61
CA ASP A 399 10.66 9.14 5.61
C ASP A 399 9.20 9.60 5.60
N THR A 400 8.53 9.38 4.46
CA THR A 400 7.09 9.55 4.36
C THR A 400 6.38 8.31 4.88
N ALA A 401 5.53 8.49 5.89
CA ALA A 401 4.67 7.45 6.44
C ALA A 401 3.25 7.52 5.88
N MET A 402 2.58 6.37 5.79
CA MET A 402 1.17 6.29 5.41
C MET A 402 0.24 6.62 6.58
N VAL A 403 0.74 6.47 7.81
CA VAL A 403 0.01 6.81 9.04
C VAL A 403 0.89 7.55 10.03
N HIS A 404 0.25 8.38 10.83
CA HIS A 404 0.78 8.90 12.08
C HIS A 404 -0.08 8.41 13.26
N TRP A 405 0.42 8.55 14.47
CA TRP A 405 -0.22 8.18 15.73
C TRP A 405 -0.28 9.36 16.69
N GLY A 406 -1.38 9.48 17.43
CA GLY A 406 -1.46 10.46 18.50
C GLY A 406 -2.81 10.45 19.20
N LYS A 407 -2.83 10.77 20.49
CA LYS A 407 -4.04 10.68 21.34
C LYS A 407 -4.68 9.28 21.27
N GLY A 408 -3.87 8.23 21.14
CA GLY A 408 -4.35 6.83 21.11
C GLY A 408 -5.00 6.38 19.80
N VAL A 409 -4.87 7.14 18.71
CA VAL A 409 -5.47 6.79 17.41
C VAL A 409 -4.52 6.99 16.24
N LEU A 410 -4.80 6.28 15.14
CA LEU A 410 -4.13 6.40 13.85
C LEU A 410 -4.72 7.55 13.02
N TYR A 411 -3.84 8.34 12.40
CA TYR A 411 -4.16 9.39 11.45
C TYR A 411 -3.57 9.01 10.09
N PRO A 412 -4.37 8.62 9.08
CA PRO A 412 -3.91 8.50 7.71
C PRO A 412 -3.25 9.80 7.21
N THR A 413 -2.28 9.64 6.33
CA THR A 413 -1.65 10.75 5.61
C THR A 413 -2.28 10.92 4.23
N LEU A 414 -1.93 12.03 3.58
CA LEU A 414 -2.32 12.26 2.19
C LEU A 414 -1.79 11.17 1.25
N HIS A 415 -0.60 10.62 1.53
CA HIS A 415 -0.04 9.53 0.73
C HIS A 415 -0.95 8.30 0.74
N LEU A 416 -1.40 7.86 1.92
CA LEU A 416 -2.32 6.72 2.01
C LEU A 416 -3.64 6.96 1.29
N ALA A 417 -4.20 8.17 1.40
CA ALA A 417 -5.43 8.52 0.69
C ALA A 417 -5.26 8.48 -0.84
N ARG A 418 -4.13 8.97 -1.36
CA ARG A 418 -3.82 8.94 -2.80
C ARG A 418 -3.52 7.53 -3.30
N SER A 419 -2.78 6.73 -2.52
CA SER A 419 -2.54 5.33 -2.83
C SER A 419 -3.84 4.53 -2.88
N ALA A 420 -4.79 4.80 -1.99
CA ALA A 420 -6.11 4.16 -2.01
C ALA A 420 -6.90 4.47 -3.28
N GLU A 421 -6.84 5.72 -3.77
CA GLU A 421 -7.41 6.07 -5.07
C GLU A 421 -6.73 5.33 -6.22
N GLY A 422 -5.41 5.20 -6.19
CA GLY A 422 -4.66 4.44 -7.21
C GLY A 422 -5.06 2.97 -7.23
N VAL A 423 -5.13 2.34 -6.06
CA VAL A 423 -5.58 0.94 -5.94
C VAL A 423 -7.01 0.77 -6.44
N ALA A 424 -7.91 1.71 -6.16
CA ALA A 424 -9.26 1.69 -6.70
C ALA A 424 -9.26 1.78 -8.24
N ASP A 425 -8.43 2.66 -8.82
CA ASP A 425 -8.29 2.82 -10.27
C ASP A 425 -7.77 1.55 -10.94
N LEU A 426 -6.77 0.90 -10.34
CA LEU A 426 -6.27 -0.40 -10.79
C LEU A 426 -7.39 -1.46 -10.79
N ARG A 427 -8.25 -1.49 -9.77
CA ARG A 427 -9.39 -2.42 -9.73
C ARG A 427 -10.42 -2.11 -10.82
N PHE A 428 -10.65 -0.84 -11.18
CA PHE A 428 -11.47 -0.50 -12.34
C PHE A 428 -10.86 -1.05 -13.64
N ALA A 429 -9.55 -0.91 -13.85
CA ALA A 429 -8.87 -1.45 -15.03
C ALA A 429 -8.94 -2.99 -15.10
N ILE A 430 -8.71 -3.68 -13.99
CA ILE A 430 -8.87 -5.15 -13.89
C ILE A 430 -10.31 -5.57 -14.20
N THR A 431 -11.29 -4.83 -13.67
CA THR A 431 -12.71 -5.10 -13.91
C THR A 431 -13.06 -4.91 -15.39
N LEU A 432 -12.57 -3.84 -16.01
CA LEU A 432 -12.76 -3.57 -17.44
C LEU A 432 -12.12 -4.66 -18.31
N ASP A 433 -10.87 -5.03 -18.04
CA ASP A 433 -10.17 -6.08 -18.80
C ASP A 433 -10.93 -7.41 -18.75
N ARG A 434 -11.35 -7.83 -17.55
CA ARG A 434 -12.13 -9.06 -17.37
C ARG A 434 -13.48 -8.99 -18.09
N ALA A 435 -14.21 -7.88 -17.95
CA ALA A 435 -15.49 -7.69 -18.61
C ALA A 435 -15.37 -7.69 -20.14
N ALA A 436 -14.36 -6.99 -20.67
CA ALA A 436 -14.10 -6.92 -22.11
C ALA A 436 -13.70 -8.30 -22.67
N ARG A 437 -12.81 -9.04 -21.99
CA ARG A 437 -12.46 -10.42 -22.40
C ARG A 437 -13.67 -11.34 -22.40
N ALA A 438 -14.53 -11.26 -21.38
CA ALA A 438 -15.75 -12.05 -21.31
C ALA A 438 -16.76 -11.68 -22.41
N ALA A 439 -16.81 -10.41 -22.81
CA ALA A 439 -17.66 -9.90 -23.89
C ALA A 439 -17.19 -10.33 -25.31
N GLY A 440 -15.98 -10.90 -25.44
CA GLY A 440 -15.49 -11.53 -26.66
C GLY A 440 -15.36 -10.57 -27.84
N ASP A 441 -15.93 -10.93 -28.98
CA ASP A 441 -15.74 -10.24 -30.26
C ASP A 441 -16.50 -8.91 -30.42
N ARG A 442 -17.22 -8.48 -29.38
CA ARG A 442 -17.96 -7.22 -29.38
C ARG A 442 -17.06 -6.02 -29.74
N PRO A 443 -17.54 -5.09 -30.57
CA PRO A 443 -16.77 -3.88 -30.90
C PRO A 443 -16.34 -3.09 -29.66
N GLU A 444 -17.23 -2.95 -28.66
CA GLU A 444 -16.95 -2.21 -27.44
C GLU A 444 -15.89 -2.92 -26.57
N ALA A 445 -15.84 -4.27 -26.63
CA ALA A 445 -14.81 -5.06 -25.95
C ALA A 445 -13.44 -4.87 -26.61
N LYS A 446 -13.38 -4.86 -27.94
CA LYS A 446 -12.16 -4.59 -28.70
C LYS A 446 -11.64 -3.18 -28.45
N GLU A 447 -12.53 -2.18 -28.44
CA GLU A 447 -12.20 -0.80 -28.08
C GLU A 447 -11.62 -0.70 -26.66
N ALA A 448 -12.26 -1.36 -25.69
CA ALA A 448 -11.80 -1.36 -24.30
C ALA A 448 -10.40 -1.98 -24.13
N LEU A 449 -10.18 -3.15 -24.73
CA LEU A 449 -8.88 -3.83 -24.67
C LEU A 449 -7.79 -3.04 -25.40
N ALA A 450 -8.10 -2.46 -26.56
CA ALA A 450 -7.16 -1.62 -27.30
C ALA A 450 -6.79 -0.36 -26.50
N TRP A 451 -7.75 0.27 -25.83
CA TRP A 451 -7.47 1.42 -24.98
C TRP A 451 -6.59 1.05 -23.79
N LEU A 452 -6.91 -0.04 -23.08
CA LEU A 452 -6.08 -0.53 -21.96
C LEU A 452 -4.65 -0.87 -22.42
N ALA A 453 -4.48 -1.46 -23.59
CA ALA A 453 -3.17 -1.72 -24.19
C ALA A 453 -2.43 -0.41 -24.49
N GLY A 454 -3.12 0.61 -25.03
CA GLY A 454 -2.54 1.94 -25.25
C GLY A 454 -2.03 2.60 -23.97
N ILE A 455 -2.70 2.40 -22.82
CA ILE A 455 -2.19 2.86 -21.52
C ILE A 455 -0.88 2.16 -21.15
N VAL A 456 -0.79 0.85 -21.38
CA VAL A 456 0.45 0.08 -21.13
C VAL A 456 1.57 0.64 -21.99
N ASP A 457 1.34 0.79 -23.30
CA ASP A 457 2.32 1.24 -24.28
C ASP A 457 2.80 2.68 -24.02
N GLY A 458 1.92 3.55 -23.52
CA GLY A 458 2.24 4.93 -23.18
C GLY A 458 3.03 5.11 -21.89
N ILE A 459 3.08 4.09 -21.02
CA ILE A 459 3.85 4.12 -19.77
C ILE A 459 5.23 3.51 -20.02
N VAL A 460 6.27 4.34 -19.91
CA VAL A 460 7.66 3.93 -20.03
C VAL A 460 8.11 3.28 -18.71
N PRO A 461 8.67 2.05 -18.74
CA PRO A 461 9.24 1.42 -17.55
C PRO A 461 10.27 2.32 -16.86
N GLY A 462 10.20 2.39 -15.53
CA GLY A 462 11.11 3.22 -14.72
C GLY A 462 10.80 4.72 -14.72
N THR A 463 9.76 5.19 -15.39
CA THR A 463 9.29 6.59 -15.29
C THR A 463 7.97 6.69 -14.53
N ARG A 464 7.64 7.92 -14.11
CA ARG A 464 6.34 8.26 -13.51
C ARG A 464 5.45 9.07 -14.48
N ASP A 465 5.88 9.18 -15.73
CA ASP A 465 5.19 9.97 -16.72
C ASP A 465 3.94 9.22 -17.18
N LEU A 466 2.81 9.91 -17.13
CA LEU A 466 1.55 9.40 -17.64
C LEU A 466 1.37 9.82 -19.09
N PRO A 467 0.81 8.94 -19.94
CA PRO A 467 0.41 9.33 -21.27
C PRO A 467 -0.66 10.44 -21.19
N PRO A 468 -0.68 11.42 -22.12
CA PRO A 468 -1.54 12.61 -22.03
C PRO A 468 -3.02 12.29 -21.84
N GLU A 469 -3.49 11.16 -22.37
CA GLU A 469 -4.87 10.70 -22.30
C GLU A 469 -5.35 10.40 -20.88
N ILE A 470 -4.42 10.12 -19.96
CA ILE A 470 -4.71 9.83 -18.54
C ILE A 470 -3.92 10.71 -17.57
N ALA A 471 -3.30 11.78 -18.06
CA ALA A 471 -2.53 12.69 -17.22
C ALA A 471 -3.40 13.47 -16.21
N GLY A 472 -4.72 13.56 -16.45
CA GLY A 472 -5.68 14.10 -15.49
C GLY A 472 -5.93 13.14 -14.32
N GLU A 473 -6.16 13.67 -13.11
CA GLU A 473 -6.30 12.86 -11.89
C GLU A 473 -7.32 11.73 -11.97
N ASP A 474 -8.50 12.02 -12.51
CA ASP A 474 -9.58 11.04 -12.63
C ASP A 474 -9.63 10.38 -14.00
N ALA A 475 -8.79 10.80 -14.96
CA ALA A 475 -8.90 10.41 -16.36
C ALA A 475 -8.75 8.90 -16.58
N PHE A 476 -7.85 8.23 -15.84
CA PHE A 476 -7.70 6.78 -15.93
C PHE A 476 -8.94 6.03 -15.42
N ARG A 477 -9.48 6.45 -14.26
CA ARG A 477 -10.70 5.87 -13.68
C ARG A 477 -11.91 6.11 -14.58
N ASP A 478 -12.11 7.36 -15.00
CA ASP A 478 -13.25 7.77 -15.81
C ASP A 478 -13.23 7.09 -17.17
N GLY A 479 -12.04 6.96 -17.77
CA GLY A 479 -11.85 6.19 -19.00
C GLY A 479 -12.25 4.72 -18.84
N CYS A 480 -11.96 4.11 -17.69
CA CYS A 480 -12.44 2.76 -17.38
C CYS A 480 -13.97 2.71 -17.21
N ILE A 481 -14.55 3.64 -16.46
CA ILE A 481 -15.99 3.72 -16.20
C ILE A 481 -16.77 3.90 -17.50
N GLU A 482 -16.34 4.81 -18.37
CA GLU A 482 -16.96 5.05 -19.68
C GLU A 482 -17.08 3.77 -20.50
N ARG A 483 -15.99 2.99 -20.56
CA ARG A 483 -15.94 1.73 -21.32
C ARG A 483 -16.75 0.63 -20.65
N LEU A 484 -16.77 0.57 -19.33
CA LEU A 484 -17.63 -0.33 -18.59
C LEU A 484 -19.12 -0.04 -18.85
N ARG A 485 -19.52 1.24 -18.94
CA ARG A 485 -20.88 1.64 -19.33
C ARG A 485 -21.23 1.19 -20.74
N LYS A 486 -20.37 1.48 -21.72
CA LYS A 486 -20.53 0.98 -23.11
C LYS A 486 -20.64 -0.55 -23.15
N LEU A 487 -19.93 -1.26 -22.28
CA LEU A 487 -20.03 -2.71 -22.19
C LEU A 487 -21.36 -3.20 -21.61
N ALA A 488 -21.92 -2.45 -20.66
CA ALA A 488 -23.17 -2.75 -19.95
C ALA A 488 -24.44 -2.32 -20.70
N GLU A 489 -24.34 -1.38 -21.65
CA GLU A 489 -25.44 -0.99 -22.55
C GLU A 489 -25.77 -2.15 -23.49
N ARG A 490 -26.58 -3.12 -23.00
CA ARG A 490 -27.38 -4.11 -23.75
C ARG A 490 -28.23 -4.97 -22.82
#